data_AF-A0A329ZMS0-F1
#
_entry.id   AF-A0A329ZMS0-F1
#
_cell.length_a   1.000
_cell.length_b   1.000
_cell.length_c   1.000
_cell.angle_alpha   90.00
_cell.angle_beta   90.00
_cell.angle_gamma   90.00
#
_symmetry.space_group_name_H-M   'P 1'
#
loop_
_entity.id
_entity.type
_entity.pdbx_description
1 polymer ?
#
loop_
_entity_poly.entity_id
_entity_poly.type
_entity_poly.pdbx_seq_one_letter_code
_entity_poly.pdbx_strand_id
1 'polypeptide(L)'
;MKMRKIFLFCFVGLLPSFTFGVGFNEGDNDFVQRLINFILFAAILWYFAYPHIKEILMTRKENIASRLDEVQNRLHIARQEKENALRKLEESRLTAQEIVETAKKEANLISDRFAKITQVSIESMEATMNANMDFENTLALRESVRVVLDDVLHSKDIVIDNRDYVEIITKRIS
;
A
#
# COMPACT_ATOMS: atom_id res chain seq x y z
N MET A 1 -1.80 53.58 -2.64
CA MET A 1 -1.97 54.97 -2.18
C MET A 1 -0.75 55.88 -2.43
N LYS A 2 0.49 55.37 -2.59
CA LYS A 2 1.68 56.17 -2.97
C LYS A 2 1.68 56.68 -4.42
N MET A 3 1.21 55.88 -5.39
CA MET A 3 1.20 56.28 -6.82
C MET A 3 0.33 57.51 -7.13
N ARG A 4 -0.82 57.64 -6.48
CA ARG A 4 -1.68 58.84 -6.61
C ARG A 4 -0.96 60.08 -6.10
N LYS A 5 -0.17 59.97 -5.03
CA LYS A 5 0.61 61.08 -4.47
C LYS A 5 1.84 61.43 -5.31
N ILE A 6 2.51 60.46 -5.94
CA ILE A 6 3.63 60.72 -6.87
C ILE A 6 3.14 61.36 -8.17
N PHE A 7 2.08 60.85 -8.77
CA PHE A 7 1.52 61.46 -9.98
C PHE A 7 0.97 62.86 -9.67
N LEU A 8 0.35 63.03 -8.50
CA LEU A 8 -0.08 64.32 -8.00
C LEU A 8 1.11 65.22 -7.66
N PHE A 9 2.27 64.71 -7.20
CA PHE A 9 3.46 65.51 -6.92
C PHE A 9 4.22 65.89 -8.19
N CYS A 10 4.26 65.04 -9.22
CA CYS A 10 4.72 65.40 -10.56
C CYS A 10 3.78 66.42 -11.21
N PHE A 11 2.46 66.24 -11.10
CA PHE A 11 1.48 67.19 -11.62
C PHE A 11 1.53 68.52 -10.86
N VAL A 12 1.66 68.49 -9.53
CA VAL A 12 1.81 69.67 -8.66
C VAL A 12 3.19 70.32 -8.79
N GLY A 13 4.24 69.58 -9.17
CA GLY A 13 5.57 70.13 -9.49
C GLY A 13 5.65 70.74 -10.89
N LEU A 14 4.80 70.30 -11.82
CA LEU A 14 4.69 70.84 -13.18
C LEU A 14 3.86 72.13 -13.22
N LEU A 15 2.93 72.32 -12.28
CA LEU A 15 2.14 73.54 -12.10
C LEU A 15 2.99 74.81 -11.84
N PRO A 16 3.95 74.85 -10.89
CA PRO A 16 4.82 76.00 -10.71
C PRO A 16 5.74 76.21 -11.92
N SER A 17 6.16 75.18 -12.66
CA SER A 17 6.90 75.41 -13.91
C SER A 17 6.07 76.13 -14.98
N PHE A 18 4.73 76.00 -14.94
CA PHE A 18 3.82 76.69 -15.85
C PHE A 18 3.42 78.10 -15.34
N THR A 19 3.40 78.32 -14.01
CA THR A 19 2.97 79.60 -13.40
C THR A 19 4.12 80.51 -12.96
N PHE A 20 5.28 79.99 -12.56
CA PHE A 20 6.51 80.78 -12.30
C PHE A 20 7.25 81.20 -13.58
N GLY A 21 6.77 80.78 -14.76
CA GLY A 21 7.23 81.26 -16.06
C GLY A 21 6.54 82.54 -16.55
N VAL A 22 5.60 83.11 -15.79
CA VAL A 22 4.85 84.34 -16.14
C VAL A 22 5.27 85.50 -15.23
N GLY A 23 6.58 85.70 -15.07
CA GLY A 23 7.14 86.94 -14.53
C GLY A 23 7.54 87.85 -15.68
N PHE A 24 6.83 88.96 -15.85
CA PHE A 24 7.14 90.03 -16.81
C PHE A 24 8.59 90.51 -16.66
N ASN A 25 9.49 90.13 -17.57
CA ASN A 25 10.73 90.86 -17.84
C ASN A 25 11.04 90.75 -19.34
N GLU A 26 10.92 91.86 -20.05
CA GLU A 26 11.36 92.01 -21.44
C GLU A 26 12.89 91.94 -21.52
N GLY A 27 13.42 90.89 -22.17
CA GLY A 27 14.83 90.79 -22.55
C GLY A 27 15.18 89.44 -23.17
N ASP A 28 16.01 89.45 -24.22
CA ASP A 28 16.42 88.32 -25.07
C ASP A 28 17.05 87.08 -24.36
N ASN A 29 17.12 87.07 -23.02
CA ASN A 29 17.75 86.02 -22.21
C ASN A 29 16.78 84.93 -21.69
N ASP A 30 15.48 85.04 -22.01
CA ASP A 30 14.45 84.13 -21.47
C ASP A 30 14.61 82.66 -21.89
N PHE A 31 15.12 82.40 -23.10
CA PHE A 31 15.23 81.04 -23.62
C PHE A 31 16.30 80.22 -22.88
N VAL A 32 17.47 80.81 -22.63
CA VAL A 32 18.60 80.13 -21.97
C VAL A 32 18.25 79.83 -20.52
N GLN A 33 17.66 80.78 -19.80
CA GLN A 33 17.27 80.59 -18.41
C GLN A 33 16.15 79.54 -18.27
N ARG A 34 15.19 79.53 -19.20
CA ARG A 34 14.14 78.50 -19.25
C ARG A 34 14.68 77.10 -19.56
N LEU A 35 15.67 77.00 -20.44
CA LEU A 35 16.31 75.73 -20.79
C LEU A 35 17.09 75.16 -19.60
N ILE A 36 17.84 75.99 -18.88
CA ILE A 36 18.56 75.58 -17.66
C ILE A 36 17.58 75.06 -16.61
N ASN A 37 16.46 75.77 -16.38
CA ASN A 37 15.42 75.32 -15.45
C ASN A 37 14.76 74.00 -15.88
N PHE A 38 14.52 73.80 -17.18
CA PHE A 38 13.98 72.54 -17.70
C PHE A 38 14.96 71.38 -17.53
N ILE A 39 16.25 71.60 -17.82
CA ILE A 39 17.30 70.57 -17.63
C ILE A 39 17.42 70.21 -16.14
N LEU A 40 17.38 71.20 -15.25
CA LEU A 40 17.45 70.99 -13.81
C LEU A 40 16.23 70.20 -13.30
N PHE A 41 15.03 70.52 -13.81
CA PHE A 41 13.82 69.77 -13.52
C PHE A 41 13.87 68.34 -14.08
N ALA A 42 14.32 68.16 -15.33
CA ALA A 42 14.47 66.85 -15.96
C ALA A 42 15.50 65.98 -15.22
N ALA A 43 16.59 66.56 -14.72
CA ALA A 43 17.60 65.86 -13.94
C ALA A 43 17.03 65.35 -12.60
N ILE A 44 16.27 66.19 -11.89
CA ILE A 44 15.60 65.81 -10.64
C ILE A 44 14.54 64.72 -10.90
N LEU A 45 13.74 64.88 -11.97
CA LEU A 45 12.77 63.86 -12.37
C LEU A 45 13.43 62.53 -12.72
N TRP A 46 14.52 62.54 -13.49
CA TRP A 46 15.24 61.32 -13.86
C TRP A 46 15.77 60.60 -12.62
N TYR A 47 16.37 61.33 -11.68
CA TYR A 47 16.91 60.76 -10.45
C TYR A 47 15.83 60.06 -9.60
N PHE A 48 14.62 60.61 -9.52
CA PHE A 48 13.53 60.03 -8.71
C PHE A 48 12.68 59.00 -9.46
N ALA A 49 12.45 59.19 -10.75
CA ALA A 49 11.60 58.31 -11.56
C ALA A 49 12.31 57.01 -11.96
N TYR A 50 13.61 57.07 -12.28
CA TYR A 50 14.40 55.91 -12.71
C TYR A 50 14.36 54.72 -11.73
N PRO A 51 14.62 54.88 -10.42
CA PRO A 51 14.61 53.75 -9.49
C PRO A 51 13.22 53.09 -9.39
N HIS A 52 12.15 53.88 -9.34
CA HIS A 52 10.79 53.36 -9.21
C HIS A 52 10.28 52.67 -10.48
N ILE A 53 10.59 53.20 -11.67
CA ILE A 53 10.23 52.55 -12.94
C ILE A 53 10.96 51.21 -13.08
N LYS A 54 12.24 51.16 -12.71
CA LYS A 54 13.05 49.93 -12.75
C LYS A 54 12.51 48.87 -11.78
N GLU A 55 12.14 49.27 -10.56
CA GLU A 55 11.56 48.37 -9.55
C GLU A 55 10.26 47.71 -10.08
N ILE A 56 9.34 48.50 -10.64
CA ILE A 56 8.07 47.97 -11.18
C ILE A 56 8.30 46.96 -12.31
N LEU A 57 9.23 47.24 -13.22
CA LEU A 57 9.54 46.34 -14.34
C LEU A 57 10.20 45.04 -13.84
N MET A 58 11.11 45.13 -12.88
CA MET A 58 11.75 43.96 -12.27
C MET A 58 10.72 43.11 -11.52
N THR A 59 9.89 43.71 -10.67
CA THR A 59 8.82 43.00 -9.96
C THR A 59 7.82 42.34 -10.91
N ARG A 60 7.44 42.99 -12.02
CA ARG A 60 6.56 42.36 -13.02
C ARG A 60 7.22 41.18 -13.72
N LYS A 61 8.48 41.32 -14.13
CA LYS A 61 9.26 40.25 -14.76
C LYS A 61 9.41 39.06 -13.81
N GLU A 62 9.75 39.31 -12.55
CA GLU A 62 9.92 38.28 -11.52
C GLU A 62 8.59 37.56 -11.23
N ASN A 63 7.48 38.29 -11.12
CA ASN A 63 6.15 37.70 -10.95
C ASN A 63 5.75 36.79 -12.13
N ILE A 64 6.07 37.18 -13.36
CA ILE A 64 5.78 36.35 -14.55
C ILE A 64 6.67 35.11 -14.55
N ALA A 65 7.97 35.27 -14.27
CA ALA A 65 8.91 34.15 -14.19
C ALA A 65 8.50 33.15 -13.10
N SER A 66 8.13 33.63 -11.91
CA SER A 66 7.65 32.81 -10.80
C SER A 66 6.37 32.06 -11.15
N ARG A 67 5.39 32.70 -11.79
CA ARG A 67 4.15 32.03 -12.22
C ARG A 67 4.40 30.97 -13.28
N LEU A 68 5.32 31.22 -14.21
CA LEU A 68 5.68 30.28 -15.27
C LEU A 68 6.45 29.09 -14.71
N ASP A 69 7.35 29.31 -13.76
CA ASP A 69 8.06 28.26 -13.03
C ASP A 69 7.07 27.42 -12.20
N GLU A 70 6.16 28.06 -11.48
CA GLU A 70 5.12 27.37 -10.71
C GLU A 70 4.22 26.50 -11.59
N VAL A 71 3.79 27.00 -12.76
CA VAL A 71 2.97 26.21 -13.70
C VAL A 71 3.76 25.02 -14.25
N GLN A 72 5.03 25.22 -14.62
CA GLN A 72 5.88 24.13 -15.10
C GLN A 72 6.12 23.09 -14.01
N ASN A 73 6.39 23.52 -12.78
CA ASN A 73 6.61 22.64 -11.66
C ASN A 73 5.33 21.85 -11.33
N ARG A 74 4.16 22.50 -11.26
CA ARG A 74 2.86 21.84 -11.07
C ARG A 74 2.58 20.80 -12.16
N LEU A 75 2.88 21.12 -13.42
CA LEU A 75 2.72 20.20 -14.54
C LEU A 75 3.72 19.04 -14.49
N HIS A 76 4.95 19.28 -14.04
CA HIS A 76 5.94 18.24 -13.82
C HIS A 76 5.53 17.29 -12.69
N ILE A 77 5.14 17.84 -11.53
CA ILE A 77 4.63 17.07 -10.38
C ILE A 77 3.41 16.24 -10.80
N ALA A 78 2.43 16.82 -11.49
CA ALA A 78 1.24 16.09 -11.94
C ALA A 78 1.58 14.94 -12.90
N ARG A 79 2.58 15.12 -13.79
CA ARG A 79 3.05 14.04 -14.67
C ARG A 79 3.75 12.94 -13.88
N GLN A 80 4.63 13.30 -12.94
CA GLN A 80 5.32 12.35 -12.08
C GLN A 80 4.34 11.57 -11.20
N GLU A 81 3.34 12.24 -10.61
CA GLU A 81 2.28 11.58 -9.82
C GLU A 81 1.47 10.62 -10.69
N LYS A 82 1.11 11.02 -11.91
CA LYS A 82 0.42 10.14 -12.86
C LYS A 82 1.26 8.91 -13.20
N GLU A 83 2.54 9.09 -13.51
CA GLU A 83 3.45 7.98 -13.84
C GLU A 83 3.64 7.05 -12.64
N ASN A 84 3.84 7.59 -11.45
CA ASN A 84 3.93 6.81 -10.22
C ASN A 84 2.64 6.04 -9.91
N ALA A 85 1.47 6.65 -10.13
CA ALA A 85 0.18 5.98 -9.95
C ALA A 85 0.00 4.83 -10.96
N LEU A 86 0.40 5.02 -12.22
CA LEU A 86 0.36 3.98 -13.25
C LEU A 86 1.31 2.82 -12.91
N ARG A 87 2.55 3.14 -12.50
CA ARG A 87 3.53 2.13 -12.07
C ARG A 87 3.01 1.33 -10.88
N LYS A 88 2.44 2.01 -9.87
CA LYS A 88 1.85 1.36 -8.70
C LYS A 88 0.65 0.49 -9.07
N LEU A 89 -0.17 0.91 -10.04
CA LEU A 89 -1.29 0.11 -10.55
C LEU A 89 -0.81 -1.16 -11.25
N GLU A 90 0.24 -1.05 -12.06
CA GLU A 90 0.84 -2.19 -12.74
C GLU A 90 1.47 -3.18 -11.75
N GLU A 91 2.26 -2.68 -10.79
CA GLU A 91 2.83 -3.48 -9.69
C GLU A 91 1.74 -4.17 -8.86
N SER A 92 0.65 -3.46 -8.53
CA SER A 92 -0.49 -4.02 -7.81
C SER A 92 -1.22 -5.11 -8.62
N ARG A 93 -1.25 -4.99 -9.95
CA ARG A 93 -1.85 -6.00 -10.84
C ARG A 93 -0.99 -7.25 -10.93
N LEU A 94 0.33 -7.09 -11.07
CA LEU A 94 1.27 -8.21 -11.11
C LEU A 94 1.23 -8.98 -9.80
N THR A 95 1.37 -8.29 -8.66
CA THR A 95 1.25 -8.92 -7.33
C THR A 95 -0.10 -9.61 -7.12
N ALA A 96 -1.21 -9.02 -7.56
CA ALA A 96 -2.51 -9.67 -7.48
C ALA A 96 -2.58 -10.96 -8.32
N GLN A 97 -2.01 -10.96 -9.53
CA GLN A 97 -1.92 -12.16 -10.37
C GLN A 97 -1.07 -13.23 -9.71
N GLU A 98 0.10 -12.87 -9.18
CA GLU A 98 0.98 -13.77 -8.43
C GLU A 98 0.29 -14.38 -7.22
N ILE A 99 -0.49 -13.59 -6.45
CA ILE A 99 -1.27 -14.09 -5.32
C ILE A 99 -2.31 -15.12 -5.78
N VAL A 100 -3.04 -14.83 -6.86
CA VAL A 100 -4.05 -15.76 -7.39
C VAL A 100 -3.42 -17.06 -7.89
N GLU A 101 -2.30 -16.98 -8.59
CA GLU A 101 -1.57 -18.16 -9.05
C GLU A 101 -1.00 -18.98 -7.90
N THR A 102 -0.43 -18.31 -6.89
CA THR A 102 0.12 -18.97 -5.69
C THR A 102 -1.00 -19.63 -4.90
N ALA A 103 -2.12 -18.94 -4.67
CA ALA A 103 -3.28 -19.49 -3.97
C ALA A 103 -3.87 -20.72 -4.69
N LYS A 104 -3.91 -20.73 -6.03
CA LYS A 104 -4.32 -21.91 -6.80
C LYS A 104 -3.36 -23.09 -6.62
N LYS A 105 -2.05 -22.84 -6.67
CA LYS A 105 -1.03 -23.88 -6.46
C LYS A 105 -1.11 -24.42 -5.03
N GLU A 106 -1.27 -23.56 -4.04
CA GLU A 106 -1.44 -23.94 -2.64
C GLU A 106 -2.72 -24.73 -2.41
N ALA A 107 -3.85 -24.32 -3.00
CA ALA A 107 -5.11 -25.05 -2.90
C ALA A 107 -4.99 -26.48 -3.43
N ASN A 108 -4.34 -26.66 -4.58
CA ASN A 108 -4.09 -27.98 -5.14
C ASN A 108 -3.17 -28.81 -4.23
N LEU A 109 -2.08 -28.22 -3.73
CA LEU A 109 -1.14 -28.90 -2.83
C LEU A 109 -1.79 -29.30 -1.51
N ILE A 110 -2.65 -28.44 -0.95
CA ILE A 110 -3.44 -28.71 0.25
C ILE A 110 -4.41 -29.85 -0.02
N SER A 111 -5.13 -29.83 -1.15
CA SER A 111 -6.04 -30.91 -1.54
C SER A 111 -5.31 -32.25 -1.64
N ASP A 112 -4.16 -32.30 -2.33
CA ASP A 112 -3.36 -33.51 -2.46
C ASP A 112 -2.82 -34.01 -1.11
N ARG A 113 -2.41 -33.08 -0.25
CA ARG A 113 -1.97 -33.41 1.12
C ARG A 113 -3.13 -34.00 1.93
N PHE A 114 -4.31 -33.39 1.89
CA PHE A 114 -5.49 -33.91 2.60
C PHE A 114 -5.90 -35.27 2.07
N ALA A 115 -5.93 -35.46 0.75
CA ALA A 115 -6.23 -36.77 0.15
C ALA A 115 -5.27 -37.87 0.66
N LYS A 116 -3.97 -37.58 0.71
CA LYS A 116 -2.97 -38.51 1.28
C LYS A 116 -3.17 -38.76 2.77
N ILE A 117 -3.42 -37.72 3.57
CA ILE A 117 -3.65 -37.86 5.01
C ILE A 117 -4.92 -38.70 5.26
N THR A 118 -6.00 -38.43 4.52
CA THR A 118 -7.24 -39.18 4.62
C THR A 118 -7.03 -40.64 4.23
N GLN A 119 -6.29 -40.92 3.16
CA GLN A 119 -5.97 -42.29 2.75
C GLN A 119 -5.21 -43.05 3.86
N VAL A 120 -4.16 -42.43 4.42
CA VAL A 120 -3.41 -43.02 5.54
C VAL A 120 -4.29 -43.22 6.78
N SER A 121 -5.21 -42.29 7.04
CA SER A 121 -6.15 -42.40 8.16
C SER A 121 -7.15 -43.54 7.95
N ILE A 122 -7.62 -43.75 6.73
CA ILE A 122 -8.51 -44.88 6.37
C ILE A 122 -7.76 -46.19 6.56
N GLU A 123 -6.54 -46.32 6.03
CA GLU A 123 -5.72 -47.53 6.19
C GLU A 123 -5.45 -47.85 7.67
N SER A 124 -5.17 -46.83 8.48
CA SER A 124 -5.00 -46.97 9.93
C SER A 124 -6.30 -47.41 10.64
N MET A 125 -7.45 -46.84 10.25
CA MET A 125 -8.75 -47.25 10.78
C MET A 125 -9.10 -48.68 10.39
N GLU A 126 -8.88 -49.08 9.15
CA GLU A 126 -9.09 -50.46 8.67
C GLU A 126 -8.20 -51.44 9.43
N ALA A 127 -6.92 -51.13 9.60
CA ALA A 127 -6.00 -51.96 10.38
C ALA A 127 -6.47 -52.12 11.84
N THR A 128 -6.93 -51.02 12.46
CA THR A 128 -7.46 -51.04 13.83
C THR A 128 -8.78 -51.82 13.92
N MET A 129 -9.67 -51.67 12.95
CA MET A 129 -10.94 -52.41 12.89
C MET A 129 -10.69 -53.92 12.71
N ASN A 130 -9.79 -54.31 11.82
CA ASN A 130 -9.43 -55.71 11.62
C ASN A 130 -8.83 -56.32 12.89
N ALA A 131 -7.92 -55.60 13.57
CA ALA A 131 -7.36 -56.05 14.84
C ALA A 131 -8.42 -56.24 15.94
N ASN A 132 -9.40 -55.33 16.02
CA ASN A 132 -10.52 -55.45 16.95
C ASN A 132 -11.44 -56.62 16.60
N MET A 133 -11.73 -56.83 15.30
CA MET A 133 -12.56 -57.92 14.83
C MET A 133 -11.92 -59.28 15.11
N ASP A 134 -10.61 -59.42 14.89
CA ASP A 134 -9.85 -60.62 15.25
C ASP A 134 -9.91 -60.87 16.77
N PHE A 135 -9.75 -59.82 17.58
CA PHE A 135 -9.87 -59.93 19.02
C PHE A 135 -11.28 -60.39 19.45
N GLU A 136 -12.34 -59.78 18.92
CA GLU A 136 -13.74 -60.17 19.19
C GLU A 136 -14.04 -61.59 18.73
N ASN A 137 -13.58 -61.99 17.54
CA ASN A 137 -13.74 -63.35 17.03
C ASN A 137 -13.10 -64.39 17.98
N THR A 138 -11.92 -64.10 18.52
CA THR A 138 -11.27 -65.02 19.47
C THR A 138 -12.03 -65.09 20.81
N LEU A 139 -12.64 -64.00 21.26
CA LEU A 139 -13.48 -63.99 22.45
C LEU A 139 -14.79 -64.76 22.22
N ALA A 140 -15.46 -64.51 21.10
CA ALA A 140 -16.68 -65.19 20.71
C ALA A 140 -16.46 -66.70 20.53
N LEU A 141 -15.34 -67.11 19.91
CA LEU A 141 -14.98 -68.52 19.77
C LEU A 141 -14.77 -69.17 21.14
N ARG A 142 -14.00 -68.53 22.04
CA ARG A 142 -13.80 -69.04 23.41
C ARG A 142 -15.12 -69.21 24.15
N GLU A 143 -16.00 -68.22 24.04
CA GLU A 143 -17.32 -68.28 24.67
C GLU A 143 -18.19 -69.39 24.07
N SER A 144 -18.21 -69.55 22.74
CA SER A 144 -18.96 -70.64 22.09
C SER A 144 -18.43 -72.03 22.50
N VAL A 145 -17.11 -72.18 22.60
CA VAL A 145 -16.48 -73.44 23.05
C VAL A 145 -16.85 -73.70 24.51
N ARG A 146 -16.86 -72.66 25.35
CA ARG A 146 -17.29 -72.76 26.75
C ARG A 146 -18.74 -73.22 26.86
N VAL A 147 -19.65 -72.64 26.09
CA VAL A 147 -21.08 -73.01 26.07
C VAL A 147 -21.28 -74.45 25.58
N VAL A 148 -20.62 -74.85 24.48
CA VAL A 148 -20.71 -76.23 23.97
C VAL A 148 -20.13 -77.22 24.97
N LEU A 149 -18.99 -76.90 25.60
CA LEU A 149 -18.39 -77.76 26.62
C LEU A 149 -19.31 -77.90 27.84
N ASP A 150 -19.93 -76.81 28.28
CA ASP A 150 -20.90 -76.80 29.39
C ASP A 150 -22.15 -77.62 29.05
N ASP A 151 -22.69 -77.49 27.84
CA ASP A 151 -23.85 -78.26 27.37
C ASP A 151 -23.52 -79.77 27.27
N VAL A 152 -22.34 -80.14 26.74
CA VAL A 152 -21.87 -81.53 26.70
C VAL A 152 -21.70 -82.10 28.11
N LEU A 153 -21.17 -81.31 29.06
CA LEU A 153 -20.99 -81.72 30.45
C LEU A 153 -22.33 -81.85 31.22
N HIS A 154 -23.35 -81.06 30.87
CA HIS A 154 -24.67 -81.11 31.47
C HIS A 154 -25.63 -82.10 30.77
N SER A 155 -25.40 -82.40 29.49
CA SER A 155 -26.07 -83.48 28.77
C SER A 155 -25.56 -84.81 29.32
N LYS A 156 -26.40 -85.48 30.10
CA LYS A 156 -26.13 -86.79 30.72
C LYS A 156 -25.73 -87.83 29.66
N ASP A 157 -24.43 -88.09 29.50
CA ASP A 157 -23.82 -89.42 29.26
C ASP A 157 -22.30 -89.36 28.96
N ILE A 158 -21.52 -88.65 29.79
CA ILE A 158 -20.07 -88.94 29.89
C ILE A 158 -19.69 -89.03 31.37
N VAL A 159 -19.70 -90.27 31.88
CA VAL A 159 -18.99 -90.62 33.11
C VAL A 159 -17.50 -90.54 32.79
N ILE A 160 -16.89 -89.38 32.99
CA ILE A 160 -15.42 -89.28 33.01
C ILE A 160 -14.97 -89.91 34.33
N ASP A 161 -14.73 -91.22 34.29
CA ASP A 161 -14.20 -91.98 35.43
C ASP A 161 -12.72 -91.60 35.65
N ASN A 162 -12.33 -91.44 36.91
CA ASN A 162 -11.02 -90.94 37.35
C ASN A 162 -9.82 -91.86 36.99
N ARG A 163 -10.05 -92.96 36.25
CA ARG A 163 -9.02 -93.94 35.89
C ARG A 163 -8.21 -93.55 34.64
N ASP A 164 -8.79 -92.81 33.70
CA ASP A 164 -8.11 -92.45 32.43
C ASP A 164 -7.03 -91.38 32.61
N TYR A 165 -7.15 -90.52 33.63
CA TYR A 165 -6.12 -89.53 33.99
C TYR A 165 -4.82 -90.20 34.48
N VAL A 166 -4.93 -91.37 35.14
CA VAL A 166 -3.77 -92.08 35.70
C VAL A 166 -3.00 -92.82 34.61
N GLU A 167 -3.69 -93.33 33.58
CA GLU A 167 -3.08 -94.06 32.46
C GLU A 167 -2.30 -93.12 31.52
N ILE A 168 -2.79 -91.90 31.29
CA ILE A 168 -2.09 -90.90 30.45
C ILE A 168 -0.83 -90.37 31.14
N ILE A 169 -0.84 -90.23 32.48
CA ILE A 169 0.35 -89.77 33.23
C ILE A 169 1.40 -90.90 33.32
N THR A 170 0.99 -92.15 33.52
CA THR A 170 1.93 -93.29 33.63
C THR A 170 2.56 -93.67 32.29
N LYS A 171 1.87 -93.47 31.16
CA LYS A 171 2.42 -93.76 29.82
C LYS A 171 3.46 -92.73 29.33
N ARG A 172 3.63 -91.60 30.03
CA ARG A 172 4.64 -90.56 29.70
C ARG A 172 5.95 -90.71 30.49
N ILE A 173 5.97 -91.57 31.52
CA ILE A 173 7.13 -91.78 32.41
C ILE A 173 7.71 -93.21 32.23
N SER A 174 7.26 -93.95 31.21
CA SER A 174 7.96 -95.13 30.67
C SER A 174 8.44 -94.89 29.25
#